data_AF-A0A1X7TKH0-F1
#
_entry.id   AF-A0A1X7TKH0-F1
#
_cell.length_a   1.000
_cell.length_b   1.000
_cell.length_c   1.000
_cell.angle_alpha   90.00
_cell.angle_beta   90.00
_cell.angle_gamma   90.00
#
_symmetry.space_group_name_H-M   'P 1'
#
loop_
_entity.id
_entity.type
_entity.pdbx_description
1 polymer ?
#
loop_
_entity_poly.entity_id
_entity_poly.type
_entity_poly.pdbx_seq_one_letter_code
_entity_poly.pdbx_strand_id
1 'polypeptide(L)'
;MKHSNDLVSVCAWVEELQNEPNNPILLFKPQGMPQSAHMNNLGNDDFLIVIQTPFQKDVMKQYGNKAVLMDATHGTTQYKFLLISIVVIDDYGEGVPVAWAISNREDSTLLIEFLKGIYANVGEMIISLII
;
A
#
# COMPACT_ATOMS: atom_id res chain seq x y z
N MET A 1 -27.12 -9.05 4.69
CA MET A 1 -26.36 -10.20 5.25
C MET A 1 -24.94 -9.72 5.43
N LYS A 2 -24.45 -9.61 6.67
CA LYS A 2 -23.28 -8.78 7.03
C LYS A 2 -22.11 -9.67 7.49
N HIS A 3 -20.94 -9.40 6.90
CA HIS A 3 -19.60 -9.29 7.51
C HIS A 3 -18.64 -10.48 7.71
N SER A 4 -18.97 -11.76 7.47
CA SER A 4 -17.96 -12.83 7.62
C SER A 4 -17.25 -13.25 6.33
N ASN A 5 -17.89 -13.13 5.16
CA ASN A 5 -17.35 -13.71 3.91
C ASN A 5 -16.27 -12.83 3.25
N ASP A 6 -16.43 -11.50 3.30
CA ASP A 6 -15.57 -10.60 2.53
C ASP A 6 -14.15 -10.56 3.09
N LEU A 7 -13.98 -10.53 4.42
CA LEU A 7 -12.64 -10.57 5.04
C LEU A 7 -11.96 -11.91 4.74
N VAL A 8 -12.69 -13.03 4.80
CA VAL A 8 -12.15 -14.35 4.45
C VAL A 8 -11.70 -14.39 2.99
N SER A 9 -12.51 -13.84 2.09
CA SER A 9 -12.18 -13.76 0.66
C SER A 9 -10.96 -12.89 0.39
N VAL A 10 -10.83 -11.75 1.09
CA VAL A 10 -9.65 -10.88 1.01
C VAL A 10 -8.41 -11.58 1.56
N CYS A 11 -8.51 -12.26 2.71
CA CYS A 11 -7.39 -13.03 3.28
C CYS A 11 -6.93 -14.13 2.32
N ALA A 12 -7.86 -14.88 1.73
CA ALA A 12 -7.54 -15.93 0.76
C ALA A 12 -6.87 -15.34 -0.50
N TRP A 13 -7.38 -14.23 -1.03
CA TRP A 13 -6.77 -13.55 -2.18
C TRP A 13 -5.37 -13.02 -1.87
N VAL A 14 -5.16 -12.47 -0.67
CA VAL A 14 -3.82 -12.04 -0.24
C VAL A 14 -2.87 -13.23 -0.12
N GLU A 15 -3.32 -14.35 0.46
CA GLU A 15 -2.53 -15.57 0.56
C GLU A 15 -2.16 -16.12 -0.82
N GLU A 16 -3.09 -16.15 -1.77
CA GLU A 16 -2.82 -16.52 -3.16
C GLU A 16 -1.74 -15.63 -3.79
N LEU A 17 -1.89 -14.30 -3.68
CA LEU A 17 -0.91 -13.36 -4.22
C LEU A 17 0.46 -13.44 -3.53
N GLN A 18 0.50 -13.77 -2.23
CA GLN A 18 1.74 -13.96 -1.50
C GLN A 18 2.52 -15.19 -1.97
N ASN A 19 1.84 -16.19 -2.53
CA ASN A 19 2.44 -17.39 -3.08
C ASN A 19 2.86 -17.25 -4.55
N GLU A 20 2.52 -16.14 -5.22
CA GLU A 20 2.99 -15.85 -6.57
C GLU A 20 4.51 -15.55 -6.59
N PRO A 21 5.26 -15.93 -7.66
CA PRO A 21 6.71 -15.71 -7.73
C PRO A 21 7.15 -14.25 -7.54
N ASN A 22 6.26 -13.31 -7.87
CA ASN A 22 6.50 -11.88 -7.83
C ASN A 22 5.79 -11.16 -6.68
N ASN A 23 5.22 -11.91 -5.72
CA ASN A 23 4.41 -11.46 -4.58
C ASN A 23 4.25 -9.93 -4.49
N PRO A 24 3.14 -9.37 -4.98
CA PRO A 24 2.94 -7.93 -4.97
C PRO A 24 2.53 -7.38 -3.59
N ILE A 25 2.27 -8.24 -2.60
CA ILE A 25 1.82 -7.84 -1.26
C ILE A 25 3.03 -7.54 -0.38
N LEU A 26 3.24 -6.26 -0.08
CA LEU A 26 4.33 -5.82 0.80
C LEU A 26 3.95 -5.93 2.27
N LEU A 27 2.71 -5.54 2.61
CA LEU A 27 2.16 -5.60 3.96
C LEU A 27 0.70 -6.02 3.91
N PHE A 28 0.30 -6.83 4.87
CA PHE A 28 -1.10 -7.18 5.10
C PHE A 28 -1.43 -7.18 6.59
N LYS A 29 -2.45 -6.42 6.95
CA LYS A 29 -3.05 -6.35 8.28
C LYS A 29 -4.57 -6.46 8.16
N PRO A 30 -5.16 -7.64 8.43
CA PRO A 30 -6.60 -7.79 8.52
C PRO A 30 -7.15 -7.23 9.84
N GLN A 31 -8.42 -6.78 9.83
CA GLN A 31 -9.12 -6.35 11.04
C GLN A 31 -9.35 -7.53 12.00
N GLY A 32 -9.41 -7.25 13.30
CA GLY A 32 -9.65 -8.24 14.35
C GLY A 32 -8.43 -9.10 14.71
N MET A 33 -7.32 -8.98 13.98
CA MET A 33 -6.05 -9.65 14.27
C MET A 33 -5.05 -8.66 14.88
N PRO A 34 -4.11 -9.11 15.74
CA PRO A 34 -3.00 -8.27 16.16
C PRO A 34 -2.08 -7.94 14.98
N GLN A 35 -1.33 -6.84 15.06
CA GLN A 35 -0.29 -6.54 14.08
C GLN A 35 0.85 -7.57 14.11
N SER A 36 1.53 -7.75 12.98
CA SER A 36 2.73 -8.58 12.93
C SER A 36 3.91 -7.90 13.64
N ALA A 37 4.94 -8.66 14.01
CA ALA A 37 6.13 -8.13 14.68
C ALA A 37 6.92 -7.10 13.84
N HIS A 38 6.63 -7.01 12.54
CA HIS A 38 7.29 -6.07 11.61
C HIS A 38 6.55 -4.73 11.48
N MET A 39 5.37 -4.60 12.08
CA MET A 39 4.58 -3.37 12.14
C MET A 39 4.47 -2.92 13.59
N ASN A 40 4.48 -1.61 13.85
CA ASN A 40 4.43 -1.08 15.21
C ASN A 40 3.33 -0.03 15.46
N ASN A 41 2.53 0.29 14.46
CA ASN A 41 1.62 1.44 14.47
C ASN A 41 0.14 1.08 14.24
N LEU A 42 -0.21 -0.20 14.15
CA LEU A 42 -1.57 -0.67 13.82
C LEU A 42 -2.21 -1.42 15.00
N GLY A 43 -3.42 -1.02 15.35
CA GLY A 43 -4.31 -1.67 16.29
C GLY A 43 -5.09 -2.84 15.68
N ASN A 44 -5.90 -3.49 16.53
CA ASN A 44 -6.67 -4.67 16.10
C ASN A 44 -7.71 -4.33 15.04
N ASP A 45 -8.37 -3.17 15.15
CA ASP A 45 -9.43 -2.75 14.23
C ASP A 45 -8.91 -2.12 12.93
N ASP A 46 -7.60 -1.91 12.82
CA ASP A 46 -6.98 -1.35 11.62
C ASP A 46 -6.91 -2.39 10.50
N PHE A 47 -7.19 -1.92 9.30
CA PHE A 47 -7.01 -2.63 8.04
C PHE A 47 -5.94 -1.95 7.20
N LEU A 48 -5.00 -2.72 6.69
CA LEU A 48 -4.01 -2.24 5.73
C LEU A 48 -3.63 -3.35 4.75
N ILE A 49 -3.69 -3.04 3.46
CA ILE A 49 -3.01 -3.81 2.43
C ILE A 49 -2.09 -2.85 1.69
N VAL A 50 -0.81 -3.21 1.56
CA VAL A 50 0.16 -2.48 0.74
C VAL A 50 0.54 -3.35 -0.43
N ILE A 51 0.40 -2.80 -1.63
CA ILE A 51 0.60 -3.49 -2.90
C ILE A 51 1.61 -2.73 -3.74
N GLN A 52 2.59 -3.47 -4.27
CA GLN A 52 3.52 -2.98 -5.28
C GLN A 52 3.94 -4.13 -6.20
N THR A 53 3.56 -4.04 -7.47
CA THR A 53 3.98 -5.01 -8.50
C THR A 53 5.45 -4.80 -8.90
N PRO A 54 6.10 -5.79 -9.56
CA PRO A 54 7.46 -5.62 -10.06
C PRO A 54 7.62 -4.41 -10.99
N PHE A 55 6.67 -4.20 -11.91
CA PHE A 55 6.66 -3.03 -12.79
C PHE A 55 6.68 -1.73 -11.98
N GLN A 56 5.81 -1.62 -10.98
CA GLN A 56 5.72 -0.45 -10.14
C GLN A 56 7.00 -0.21 -9.33
N LYS A 57 7.63 -1.27 -8.84
CA LYS A 57 8.94 -1.21 -8.18
C LYS A 57 10.02 -0.67 -9.12
N ASP A 58 10.06 -1.17 -10.36
CA ASP A 58 11.07 -0.75 -11.35
C ASP A 58 10.86 0.71 -11.76
N VAL A 59 9.61 1.12 -11.99
CA VAL A 59 9.24 2.52 -12.26
C VAL A 59 9.59 3.42 -11.07
N MET A 60 9.34 2.98 -9.83
CA MET A 60 9.73 3.73 -8.63
C MET A 60 11.25 3.93 -8.56
N LYS A 61 12.05 2.89 -8.86
CA LYS A 61 13.51 3.00 -8.91
C LYS A 61 14.00 3.95 -9.98
N GLN A 62 13.31 4.00 -11.12
CA GLN A 62 13.70 4.82 -12.25
C GLN A 62 13.33 6.30 -12.06
N TYR A 63 12.18 6.58 -11.45
CA TYR A 63 11.57 7.92 -11.45
C TYR A 63 11.32 8.52 -10.06
N GLY A 64 11.47 7.74 -8.99
CA GLY A 64 11.16 8.18 -7.61
C GLY A 64 11.99 9.35 -7.09
N ASN A 65 13.11 9.68 -7.74
CA ASN A 65 13.94 10.84 -7.40
C ASN A 65 13.49 12.16 -8.06
N LYS A 66 12.60 12.11 -9.06
CA LYS A 66 12.17 13.30 -9.81
C LYS A 66 11.03 14.02 -9.13
N ALA A 67 9.94 13.31 -8.89
CA ALA A 67 8.77 13.81 -8.20
C ALA A 67 7.91 12.63 -7.74
N VAL A 68 7.45 12.69 -6.50
CA VAL A 68 6.51 11.76 -5.92
C VAL A 68 5.32 12.53 -5.37
N LEU A 69 4.11 12.11 -5.77
CA LEU A 69 2.85 12.58 -5.21
C LEU A 69 2.18 11.47 -4.41
N MET A 70 1.46 11.85 -3.37
CA MET A 70 0.60 10.95 -2.61
C MET A 70 -0.82 11.47 -2.65
N ASP A 71 -1.74 10.63 -3.12
CA ASP A 71 -3.17 10.96 -3.20
C ASP A 71 -3.99 9.92 -2.44
N ALA A 72 -4.92 10.39 -1.61
CA ALA A 72 -5.85 9.56 -0.88
C ALA A 72 -7.28 9.82 -1.39
N THR A 73 -7.89 8.78 -1.96
CA THR A 73 -9.25 8.89 -2.51
C THR A 73 -10.27 8.39 -1.49
N HIS A 74 -11.19 9.29 -1.11
CA HIS A 74 -12.28 8.98 -0.18
C HIS A 74 -13.50 8.38 -0.86
N GLY A 75 -14.19 7.47 -0.16
CA GLY A 75 -15.51 6.96 -0.59
C GLY A 75 -15.46 5.98 -1.77
N THR A 76 -14.31 5.37 -2.03
CA THR A 76 -14.11 4.42 -3.14
C THR A 76 -14.77 3.06 -2.93
N THR A 77 -15.17 2.73 -1.71
CA THR A 77 -15.81 1.44 -1.39
C THR A 77 -17.05 1.61 -0.52
N GLN A 78 -17.94 0.60 -0.56
CA GLN A 78 -19.09 0.50 0.36
C GLN A 78 -18.66 0.46 1.85
N TYR A 79 -17.39 0.13 2.12
CA TYR A 79 -16.79 0.03 3.44
C TYR A 79 -16.10 1.32 3.89
N LYS A 80 -16.15 2.39 3.07
CA LYS A 80 -15.45 3.66 3.31
C LYS A 80 -13.93 3.50 3.47
N PHE A 81 -13.36 2.42 2.93
CA PHE A 81 -11.91 2.32 2.79
C PHE A 81 -11.40 3.36 1.80
N LEU A 82 -10.14 3.72 2.02
CA LEU A 82 -9.36 4.72 1.32
C LEU A 82 -8.41 3.97 0.39
N LEU A 83 -8.24 4.47 -0.82
CA LEU A 83 -7.14 4.08 -1.69
C LEU A 83 -6.12 5.21 -1.68
N ILE A 84 -4.97 4.94 -1.08
CA ILE A 84 -3.82 5.83 -1.03
C ILE A 84 -2.83 5.37 -2.11
N SER A 85 -2.44 6.25 -3.01
CA SER A 85 -1.54 5.95 -4.12
C SER A 85 -0.26 6.76 -4.01
N ILE A 86 0.88 6.13 -4.28
CA ILE A 86 2.12 6.85 -4.61
C ILE A 86 2.23 6.91 -6.12
N VAL A 87 2.45 8.11 -6.64
CA VAL A 87 2.57 8.39 -8.07
C VAL A 87 3.91 9.06 -8.32
N VAL A 88 4.66 8.58 -9.32
CA VAL A 88 5.86 9.26 -9.82
C VAL A 88 5.56 9.99 -11.11
N ILE A 89 6.32 11.03 -11.41
CA ILE A 89 6.29 11.67 -12.72
C ILE A 89 7.41 11.10 -13.60
N ASP A 90 7.04 10.59 -14.76
CA ASP A 90 8.00 10.05 -15.73
C ASP A 90 8.67 11.14 -16.59
N ASP A 91 9.46 10.75 -17.59
CA ASP A 91 10.16 11.70 -18.49
C ASP A 91 9.22 12.46 -19.43
N TYR A 92 7.98 12.00 -19.60
CA TYR A 92 6.96 12.63 -20.43
C TYR A 92 6.04 13.55 -19.62
N GLY A 93 6.24 13.63 -18.30
CA GLY A 93 5.39 14.39 -17.40
C GLY A 93 4.11 13.65 -17.01
N GLU A 94 4.04 12.34 -17.26
CA GLU A 94 2.87 11.52 -16.94
C GLU A 94 2.98 10.95 -15.51
N GLY A 95 1.84 10.96 -14.80
CA GLY A 95 1.75 10.38 -13.47
C GLY A 95 1.57 8.86 -13.53
N VAL A 96 2.55 8.11 -13.03
CA VAL A 96 2.51 6.64 -12.99
C VAL A 96 2.35 6.16 -11.55
N PRO A 97 1.25 5.47 -11.19
CA PRO A 97 1.06 4.90 -9.86
C PRO A 97 2.05 3.76 -9.58
N VAL A 98 2.86 3.89 -8.54
CA VAL A 98 3.98 2.99 -8.20
C VAL A 98 3.84 2.27 -6.87
N ALA A 99 2.80 2.57 -6.09
CA ALA A 99 2.39 1.77 -4.96
C ALA A 99 0.96 2.13 -4.56
N TRP A 100 0.26 1.18 -3.94
CA TRP A 100 -1.07 1.38 -3.41
C TRP A 100 -1.15 0.92 -1.96
N ALA A 101 -1.90 1.65 -1.15
CA ALA A 101 -2.39 1.21 0.13
C ALA A 101 -3.92 1.28 0.16
N ILE A 102 -4.55 0.22 0.63
CA ILE A 102 -5.98 0.20 0.95
C ILE A 102 -6.11 0.15 2.46
N SER A 103 -6.81 1.12 3.04
CA SER A 103 -6.97 1.21 4.49
C SER A 103 -8.31 1.77 4.93
N ASN A 104 -8.70 1.50 6.18
CA ASN A 104 -9.81 2.14 6.87
C ASN A 104 -9.44 3.47 7.56
N ARG A 105 -8.18 3.93 7.49
CA ARG A 105 -7.71 5.24 7.99
C ARG A 105 -6.50 5.75 7.19
N GLU A 106 -6.14 7.02 7.36
CA GLU A 106 -5.05 7.70 6.63
C GLU A 106 -4.22 8.64 7.50
N ASP A 107 -4.09 8.36 8.80
CA ASP A 107 -3.23 9.14 9.67
C ASP A 107 -1.73 8.88 9.39
N SER A 108 -0.89 9.73 9.98
CA SER A 108 0.57 9.68 9.81
C SER A 108 1.17 8.33 10.21
N THR A 109 0.61 7.63 11.19
CA THR A 109 1.15 6.36 11.66
C THR A 109 0.92 5.24 10.65
N LEU A 110 -0.22 5.26 9.96
CA LEU A 110 -0.50 4.35 8.85
C LEU A 110 0.36 4.65 7.63
N LEU A 111 0.51 5.93 7.28
CA LEU A 111 1.37 6.35 6.17
C LEU A 111 2.84 5.93 6.40
N ILE A 112 3.31 5.96 7.65
CA ILE A 112 4.62 5.43 8.02
C ILE A 112 4.73 3.94 7.70
N GLU A 113 3.74 3.11 8.04
CA GLU A 113 3.77 1.68 7.70
C GLU A 113 3.74 1.47 6.17
N PHE A 114 2.92 2.24 5.45
CA PHE A 114 2.87 2.20 4.00
C PHE A 114 4.25 2.47 3.38
N LEU A 115 4.88 3.58 3.78
CA LEU A 115 6.21 3.98 3.28
C LEU A 115 7.31 3.00 3.69
N LYS A 116 7.25 2.43 4.91
CA LYS A 116 8.19 1.38 5.34
C LYS A 116 8.11 0.13 4.46
N GLY A 117 6.90 -0.31 4.10
CA GLY A 117 6.71 -1.44 3.20
C GLY A 117 7.39 -1.22 1.86
N ILE A 118 7.19 -0.04 1.28
CA ILE A 118 7.83 0.35 0.01
C ILE A 118 9.35 0.44 0.17
N TYR A 119 9.84 1.08 1.22
CA TYR A 119 11.28 1.22 1.48
C TYR A 119 11.97 -0.15 1.61
N ALA A 120 11.36 -1.08 2.34
CA ALA A 120 11.87 -2.44 2.49
C ALA A 120 11.94 -3.20 1.16
N ASN A 121 10.99 -2.97 0.25
CA ASN A 121 10.96 -3.63 -1.05
C ASN A 121 11.92 -2.99 -2.06
N VAL A 122 11.99 -1.66 -2.10
CA VAL A 122 12.74 -0.94 -3.13
C VAL A 122 14.20 -0.71 -2.76
N GLY A 123 14.49 -0.51 -1.47
CA GLY A 123 15.80 -0.13 -0.93
C GLY A 123 15.96 1.39 -0.77
N GLU A 124 17.16 1.81 -0.38
CA GLU A 124 17.50 3.22 -0.17
C GLU A 124 17.39 4.00 -1.49
N MET A 125 16.59 5.06 -1.48
CA MET A 125 16.42 5.98 -2.60
C MET A 125 16.32 7.41 -2.08
N ILE A 126 16.86 8.35 -2.85
CA ILE A 126 16.57 9.77 -2.67
C ILE A 126 15.19 9.99 -3.29
N ILE A 127 14.18 10.23 -2.45
CA ILE A 127 12.81 10.50 -2.90
C ILE A 127 12.53 11.99 -2.79
N SER A 128 11.99 12.58 -3.86
CA SER A 128 11.54 13.98 -3.88
C SER A 128 10.01 14.00 -3.70
N LEU A 129 9.54 14.09 -2.46
CA LEU A 129 8.11 14.13 -2.14
C LEU A 129 7.56 15.56 -2.30
N ILE A 130 6.52 15.71 -3.11
CA ILE A 130 5.77 16.95 -3.30
C ILE A 130 4.40 16.72 -2.66
N ILE A 131 4.12 17.48 -1.59
CA ILE A 131 2.88 17.42 -0.80
C ILE A 131 2.04 18.66 -1.09
#